data_AF-A0A946JX80-F1
#
_entry.id   AF-A0A946JX80-F1
#
_cell.length_a   1.000
_cell.length_b   1.000
_cell.length_c   1.000
_cell.angle_alpha   90.00
_cell.angle_beta   90.00
_cell.angle_gamma   90.00
#
_symmetry.space_group_name_H-M   'P 1'
#
loop_
_entity.id
_entity.type
_entity.pdbx_description
1 polymer ?
#
loop_
_entity_poly.entity_id
_entity_poly.type
_entity_poly.pdbx_seq_one_letter_code
_entity_poly.pdbx_strand_id
1 'polypeptide(L)'
;MTNSTNQNLVWMDLEMTGLDPEAERILELATLVTDSELNLIAQGPVIYVRQSEDLIAGMDEWNTKHHNESGLIDLVREQGISEREAEQATLAFLREHTTVGVSPLCGNSIGQDRRFLVKYMPELENFLHY
;
A
#
# COMPACT_ATOMS: atom_id res chain seq x y z
N MET A 1 21.64 -16.09 -18.63
CA MET A 1 20.29 -15.69 -18.19
C MET A 1 20.51 -14.43 -17.37
N THR A 2 20.22 -13.26 -17.93
CA THR A 2 20.33 -12.00 -17.20
C THR A 2 19.35 -12.04 -16.04
N ASN A 3 19.80 -11.65 -14.85
CA ASN A 3 19.00 -11.67 -13.63
C ASN A 3 17.86 -10.65 -13.78
N SER A 4 16.71 -11.08 -14.31
CA SER A 4 15.64 -10.22 -14.84
C SER A 4 14.87 -9.47 -13.76
N THR A 5 14.98 -9.88 -12.50
CA THR A 5 14.31 -9.22 -11.37
C THR A 5 14.87 -7.83 -11.06
N ASN A 6 16.11 -7.54 -11.48
CA ASN A 6 16.75 -6.24 -11.21
C ASN A 6 16.14 -5.06 -11.97
N GLN A 7 15.17 -5.31 -12.85
CA GLN A 7 14.45 -4.27 -13.60
C GLN A 7 12.95 -4.24 -13.29
N ASN A 8 12.50 -5.02 -12.30
CA ASN A 8 11.10 -5.03 -11.93
C ASN A 8 10.73 -3.71 -11.23
N LEU A 9 9.53 -3.21 -11.52
CA LEU A 9 8.96 -2.02 -10.90
C LEU A 9 7.86 -2.45 -9.93
N VAL A 10 7.86 -1.88 -8.73
CA VAL A 10 6.84 -2.15 -7.72
C VAL A 10 5.86 -0.99 -7.71
N TRP A 11 4.61 -1.28 -8.07
CA TRP A 11 3.53 -0.31 -8.09
C TRP A 11 2.68 -0.47 -6.84
N MET A 12 2.33 0.63 -6.18
CA MET A 12 1.40 0.63 -5.06
C MET A 12 0.42 1.79 -5.15
N ASP A 13 -0.70 1.59 -4.49
CA ASP A 13 -1.74 2.59 -4.26
C ASP A 13 -2.27 2.37 -2.85
N LEU A 14 -2.40 3.45 -2.08
CA LEU A 14 -2.97 3.43 -0.75
C LEU A 14 -4.25 4.24 -0.71
N GLU A 15 -5.24 3.72 0.02
CA GLU A 15 -6.37 4.52 0.49
C GLU A 15 -6.15 4.86 1.96
N MET A 16 -6.43 6.10 2.36
CA MET A 16 -6.19 6.60 3.72
C MET A 16 -7.42 7.30 4.28
N THR A 17 -7.48 7.44 5.61
CA THR A 17 -8.51 8.23 6.29
C THR A 17 -8.41 9.74 5.98
N GLY A 18 -7.26 10.18 5.48
CA GLY A 18 -7.00 11.55 5.02
C GLY A 18 -5.54 11.74 4.56
N LEU A 19 -5.10 13.00 4.42
CA LEU A 19 -3.82 13.33 3.77
C LEU A 19 -2.64 13.56 4.72
N ASP A 20 -2.86 13.69 6.03
CA ASP A 20 -1.79 13.97 6.99
C ASP A 20 -1.33 12.70 7.71
N PRO A 21 -0.13 12.15 7.43
CA PRO A 21 0.38 10.98 8.14
C PRO A 21 0.54 11.20 9.64
N GLU A 22 0.53 12.44 10.15
CA GLU A 22 0.55 12.68 11.61
C GLU A 22 -0.77 12.36 12.30
N ALA A 23 -1.89 12.52 11.61
CA ALA A 23 -3.23 12.28 12.14
C ALA A 23 -3.88 11.01 11.59
N GLU A 24 -3.64 10.71 10.32
CA GLU A 24 -4.41 9.77 9.51
C GLU A 24 -3.75 8.39 9.41
N ARG A 25 -4.48 7.40 8.90
CA ARG A 25 -4.04 6.00 8.77
C ARG A 25 -4.41 5.38 7.44
N ILE A 26 -3.73 4.28 7.10
CA ILE A 26 -3.96 3.47 5.91
C ILE A 26 -5.24 2.64 6.10
N LEU A 27 -6.10 2.60 5.08
CA LEU A 27 -7.33 1.82 4.99
C LEU A 27 -7.23 0.69 3.97
N GLU A 28 -6.52 0.91 2.86
CA GLU A 28 -6.28 -0.10 1.82
C GLU A 28 -4.84 0.00 1.31
N LEU A 29 -4.27 -1.15 0.92
CA LEU A 29 -3.03 -1.23 0.18
C LEU A 29 -3.20 -2.25 -0.95
N ALA A 30 -2.93 -1.82 -2.18
CA ALA A 30 -2.80 -2.69 -3.34
C ALA A 30 -1.37 -2.64 -3.88
N THR A 31 -0.90 -3.76 -4.46
CA THR A 31 0.46 -3.84 -5.01
C THR A 31 0.49 -4.62 -6.31
N LEU A 32 1.23 -4.15 -7.30
CA LEU A 32 1.51 -4.84 -8.56
C LEU A 32 3.01 -4.84 -8.85
N VAL A 33 3.47 -5.82 -9.63
CA VAL A 33 4.85 -5.85 -10.15
C VAL A 33 4.80 -5.90 -11.68
N THR A 34 5.58 -5.03 -12.32
CA THR A 34 5.80 -5.05 -13.77
C THR A 34 7.27 -5.23 -14.10
N ASP A 35 7.57 -5.59 -15.34
CA ASP A 35 8.92 -5.40 -15.89
C ASP A 35 9.16 -3.92 -16.25
N SER A 36 10.35 -3.62 -16.79
CA SER A 36 10.73 -2.28 -17.24
C SER A 36 9.97 -1.78 -18.47
N GLU A 37 9.31 -2.67 -19.21
CA GLU A 37 8.46 -2.34 -20.36
C GLU A 37 6.99 -2.20 -19.97
N LEU A 38 6.69 -2.21 -18.66
CA LEU A 38 5.36 -2.09 -18.06
C LEU A 38 4.45 -3.29 -18.30
N ASN A 39 5.01 -4.45 -18.68
CA ASN A 39 4.23 -5.68 -18.74
C ASN A 39 3.98 -6.21 -17.32
N LEU A 40 2.72 -6.56 -17.01
CA LEU A 40 2.34 -7.11 -15.72
C LEU A 40 3.02 -8.46 -15.49
N ILE A 41 3.79 -8.57 -14.40
CA ILE A 41 4.42 -9.81 -13.94
C ILE A 41 3.50 -10.49 -12.92
N ALA A 42 3.04 -9.74 -11.93
CA ALA A 42 2.25 -10.27 -10.83
C ALA A 42 1.34 -9.21 -10.20
N GLN A 43 0.20 -9.65 -9.71
CA GLN A 43 -0.71 -8.86 -8.90
C GLN A 43 -0.67 -9.38 -7.46
N GLY A 44 -0.36 -8.48 -6.54
CA GLY A 44 -0.41 -8.75 -5.11
C GLY A 44 -1.85 -8.75 -4.57
N PRO A 45 -2.02 -9.10 -3.29
CA PRO A 45 -3.31 -8.99 -2.64
C PRO A 45 -3.77 -7.53 -2.56
N VAL A 46 -5.08 -7.31 -2.63
CA VAL A 46 -5.71 -6.09 -2.11
C VAL A 46 -5.94 -6.33 -0.62
N ILE A 47 -5.34 -5.48 0.23
CA ILE A 47 -5.37 -5.65 1.67
C ILE A 47 -6.11 -4.48 2.31
N TYR A 48 -7.18 -4.80 3.05
CA TYR A 48 -7.85 -3.83 3.91
C TYR A 48 -7.16 -3.78 5.28
N VAL A 49 -6.94 -2.58 5.78
CA VAL A 49 -6.21 -2.33 7.02
C VAL A 49 -7.20 -1.82 8.07
N ARG A 50 -7.35 -2.60 9.15
CA ARG A 50 -8.27 -2.30 10.24
C ARG A 50 -7.85 -1.02 10.95
N GLN A 51 -8.79 -0.10 11.08
CA GLN A 51 -8.65 1.12 11.88
C GLN A 51 -9.74 1.21 12.95
N SER A 52 -9.50 2.00 14.00
CA SER A 52 -10.49 2.21 15.06
C SER A 52 -11.69 3.00 14.54
N GLU A 53 -12.88 2.74 15.10
CA GLU A 53 -14.08 3.51 14.75
C GLU A 53 -13.94 5.01 15.01
N ASP A 54 -13.15 5.43 16.00
CA ASP A 54 -12.87 6.85 16.26
C ASP A 54 -12.13 7.53 15.09
N LEU A 55 -11.19 6.81 14.45
CA LEU A 55 -10.47 7.28 13.26
C LEU A 55 -11.40 7.33 12.05
N ILE A 56 -12.20 6.29 11.85
CA ILE A 56 -13.16 6.20 10.75
C ILE A 56 -14.22 7.32 10.87
N ALA A 57 -14.74 7.55 12.08
CA ALA A 57 -15.70 8.61 12.35
C ALA A 57 -15.07 10.02 12.33
N GLY A 58 -13.75 10.10 12.46
CA GLY A 58 -12.97 11.35 12.46
C GLY A 58 -12.58 11.85 11.06
N MET A 59 -12.85 11.09 10.00
CA MET A 59 -12.57 11.50 8.63
C MET A 59 -13.33 12.77 8.23
N ASP A 60 -12.77 13.55 7.32
CA ASP A 60 -13.49 14.70 6.76
C ASP A 60 -14.70 14.27 5.91
N GLU A 61 -15.52 15.25 5.50
CA GLU A 61 -16.74 14.99 4.74
C GLU A 61 -16.46 14.29 3.40
N TRP A 62 -15.35 14.64 2.74
CA TRP A 62 -15.02 14.09 1.43
C TRP A 62 -14.59 12.62 1.56
N ASN A 63 -13.65 12.31 2.47
CA ASN A 63 -13.18 10.95 2.72
C ASN A 63 -14.30 10.06 3.24
N THR A 64 -15.11 10.58 4.17
CA THR A 64 -16.30 9.86 4.66
C THR A 64 -17.22 9.49 3.52
N LYS A 65 -17.61 10.45 2.67
CA LYS A 65 -18.50 10.17 1.55
C LYS A 65 -17.86 9.19 0.56
N HIS A 66 -16.64 9.46 0.14
CA HIS A 66 -15.93 8.68 -0.88
C HIS A 66 -15.77 7.22 -0.48
N HIS A 67 -15.27 6.97 0.72
CA HIS A 67 -14.97 5.61 1.20
C HIS A 67 -16.22 4.82 1.59
N ASN A 68 -17.33 5.48 1.95
CA ASN A 68 -18.61 4.80 2.13
C ASN A 68 -19.27 4.46 0.77
N GLU A 69 -19.20 5.36 -0.21
CA GLU A 69 -19.74 5.11 -1.57
C GLU A 69 -19.01 3.98 -2.30
N SER A 70 -17.69 3.83 -2.08
CA SER A 70 -16.91 2.72 -2.62
C SER A 70 -17.14 1.40 -1.88
N GLY A 71 -17.72 1.44 -0.68
CA GLY A 71 -17.83 0.27 0.21
C GLY A 71 -16.54 -0.07 0.97
N LEU A 72 -15.49 0.75 0.84
CA LEU A 72 -14.20 0.52 1.51
C LEU A 72 -14.35 0.41 3.02
N ILE A 73 -15.15 1.27 3.65
CA ILE A 73 -15.30 1.25 5.11
C ILE A 73 -15.91 -0.07 5.60
N ASP A 74 -16.86 -0.65 4.86
CA ASP A 74 -17.45 -1.95 5.21
C ASP A 74 -16.40 -3.07 5.08
N LEU A 75 -15.59 -3.03 4.01
CA LEU A 75 -14.49 -3.98 3.81
C LEU A 75 -13.42 -3.87 4.90
N VAL A 76 -13.06 -2.65 5.31
CA VAL A 76 -12.13 -2.40 6.43
C VAL A 76 -12.67 -2.98 7.73
N ARG A 77 -13.97 -2.84 8.00
CA ARG A 77 -14.60 -3.39 9.22
C ARG A 77 -14.70 -4.91 9.21
N GLU A 78 -15.09 -5.49 8.08
CA GLU A 78 -15.37 -6.93 7.96
C GLU A 78 -14.10 -7.76 7.73
N GLN A 79 -13.15 -7.24 6.95
CA GLN A 79 -12.00 -8.00 6.45
C GLN A 79 -10.66 -7.39 6.85
N GLY A 80 -10.66 -6.21 7.46
CA GLY A 80 -9.43 -5.50 7.81
C GLY A 80 -8.53 -6.31 8.74
N ILE A 81 -7.23 -6.31 8.43
CA ILE A 81 -6.16 -6.88 9.27
C ILE A 81 -5.29 -5.76 9.86
N SER A 82 -4.39 -6.08 10.78
CA SER A 82 -3.51 -5.04 11.36
C SER A 82 -2.51 -4.51 10.33
N GLU A 83 -2.03 -3.28 10.54
CA GLU A 83 -0.96 -2.66 9.72
C GLU A 83 0.26 -3.57 9.61
N ARG A 84 0.64 -4.24 10.71
CA ARG A 84 1.76 -5.18 10.71
C ARG A 84 1.51 -6.41 9.85
N GLU A 85 0.31 -6.98 9.90
CA GLU A 85 -0.03 -8.13 9.06
C GLU A 85 -0.07 -7.74 7.57
N ALA A 86 -0.61 -6.55 7.26
CA ALA A 86 -0.61 -6.00 5.92
C ALA A 86 0.81 -5.79 5.38
N GLU A 87 1.68 -5.15 6.17
CA GLU A 87 3.09 -4.94 5.83
C GLU A 87 3.80 -6.27 5.52
N GLN A 88 3.62 -7.29 6.37
CA GLN A 88 4.28 -8.57 6.18
C GLN A 88 3.73 -9.37 5.00
N ALA A 89 2.41 -9.30 4.73
CA ALA A 89 1.81 -9.92 3.56
C ALA A 89 2.33 -9.30 2.26
N THR A 90 2.43 -7.96 2.20
CA THR A 90 3.00 -7.27 1.04
C THR A 90 4.49 -7.59 0.87
N LEU A 91 5.28 -7.61 1.95
CA LEU A 91 6.68 -8.01 1.91
C LEU A 91 6.86 -9.46 1.44
N ALA A 92 6.00 -10.38 1.89
CA ALA A 92 6.04 -11.77 1.45
C ALA A 92 5.84 -11.86 -0.07
N PHE A 93 4.82 -11.18 -0.60
CA PHE A 93 4.58 -11.08 -2.04
C PHE A 93 5.78 -10.50 -2.80
N LEU A 94 6.32 -9.35 -2.34
CA LEU A 94 7.41 -8.68 -3.05
C LEU A 94 8.71 -9.50 -3.09
N ARG A 95 9.01 -10.29 -2.05
CA ARG A 95 10.20 -11.16 -1.99
C ARG A 95 10.19 -12.24 -3.07
N GLU A 96 9.04 -12.58 -3.65
CA GLU A 96 8.95 -13.51 -4.76
C GLU A 96 9.34 -12.87 -6.10
N HIS A 97 9.36 -11.54 -6.19
CA HIS A 97 9.47 -10.81 -7.45
C HIS A 97 10.63 -9.82 -7.51
N THR A 98 11.18 -9.40 -6.37
CA THR A 98 12.36 -8.53 -6.32
C THR A 98 13.15 -8.72 -5.03
N THR A 99 14.29 -8.07 -4.92
CA THR A 99 15.16 -8.09 -3.75
C THR A 99 15.25 -6.72 -3.12
N VAL A 100 15.59 -6.68 -1.82
CA VAL A 100 15.73 -5.45 -1.02
C VAL A 100 16.56 -4.40 -1.74
N GLY A 101 16.04 -3.18 -1.82
CA GLY A 101 16.75 -2.00 -2.31
C GLY A 101 17.00 -1.99 -3.80
N VAL A 102 16.26 -2.77 -4.60
CA VAL A 102 16.43 -2.82 -6.06
C VAL A 102 15.31 -2.12 -6.81
N SER A 103 14.06 -2.46 -6.52
CA SER A 103 12.92 -1.90 -7.23
C SER A 103 12.46 -0.56 -6.63
N PRO A 104 12.25 0.49 -7.44
CA PRO A 104 11.66 1.73 -6.95
C PRO A 104 10.16 1.54 -6.69
N LEU A 105 9.61 2.41 -5.84
CA LEU A 105 8.17 2.55 -5.65
C LEU A 105 7.56 3.41 -6.76
N CYS A 106 6.54 2.89 -7.43
CA CYS A 106 5.89 3.48 -8.58
C CYS A 106 4.40 3.70 -8.31
N GLY A 107 3.84 4.75 -8.90
CA GLY A 107 2.42 5.10 -8.77
C GLY A 107 2.19 6.56 -9.10
N ASN A 108 0.92 6.96 -9.17
CA ASN A 108 0.58 8.36 -9.40
C ASN A 108 0.67 9.14 -8.09
N SER A 109 1.39 10.27 -8.08
CA SER A 109 1.60 11.06 -6.85
C SER A 109 2.16 10.25 -5.67
N ILE A 110 2.90 9.18 -5.99
CA ILE A 110 3.37 8.12 -5.06
C ILE A 110 4.17 8.61 -3.85
N GLY A 111 4.69 9.84 -3.90
CA GLY A 111 5.32 10.47 -2.74
C GLY A 111 4.37 10.63 -1.56
N GLN A 112 3.07 10.75 -1.80
CA GLN A 112 2.07 10.83 -0.74
C GLN A 112 1.91 9.48 -0.03
N ASP A 113 1.76 8.39 -0.78
CA ASP A 113 1.70 7.02 -0.25
C ASP A 113 2.97 6.68 0.53
N ARG A 114 4.13 7.04 -0.05
CA ARG A 114 5.44 6.81 0.56
C ARG A 114 5.54 7.44 1.95
N ARG A 115 4.93 8.61 2.19
CA ARG A 115 4.92 9.24 3.52
C ARG A 115 4.19 8.38 4.56
N PHE A 116 3.13 7.68 4.18
CA PHE A 116 2.45 6.73 5.05
C PHE A 116 3.27 5.46 5.25
N LEU A 117 3.91 4.92 4.21
CA LEU A 117 4.79 3.75 4.33
C LEU A 117 5.96 4.02 5.28
N VAL A 118 6.64 5.16 5.16
CA VAL A 118 7.73 5.57 6.06
C VAL A 118 7.32 5.48 7.54
N LYS A 119 6.07 5.81 7.85
CA LYS A 119 5.58 5.88 9.23
C LYS A 119 4.96 4.58 9.73
N TYR A 120 4.13 3.94 8.92
CA TYR A 120 3.26 2.83 9.34
C TYR A 120 3.72 1.47 8.82
N MET A 121 4.54 1.45 7.76
CA MET A 121 5.09 0.22 7.17
C MET A 121 6.60 0.38 6.85
N PRO A 122 7.44 0.69 7.87
CA PRO A 122 8.84 1.05 7.64
C PRO A 122 9.70 -0.11 7.13
N GLU A 123 9.36 -1.38 7.40
CA GLU A 123 10.09 -2.50 6.80
C GLU A 123 9.79 -2.62 5.30
N LEU A 124 8.53 -2.37 4.91
CA LEU A 124 8.15 -2.33 3.50
C LEU A 124 8.83 -1.16 2.78
N GLU A 125 8.85 0.02 3.38
CA GLU A 125 9.56 1.17 2.82
C GLU A 125 11.05 0.89 2.66
N ASN A 126 11.71 0.33 3.68
CA ASN A 126 13.13 -0.02 3.61
C ASN A 126 13.45 -1.16 2.63
N PHE A 127 12.44 -1.94 2.23
CA PHE A 127 12.59 -2.98 1.21
C PHE A 127 12.71 -2.38 -0.21
N LEU A 128 12.16 -1.18 -0.43
CA LEU A 128 12.12 -0.52 -1.74
C LEU A 128 13.39 0.33 -1.97
N HIS A 129 13.69 0.63 -3.24
CA HIS A 129 14.75 1.57 -3.60
C HIS A 129 14.31 3.03 -3.37
N TYR A 130 15.28 3.90 -3.07
CA TYR A 130 15.06 5.33 -2.85
C TYR A 130 14.68 6.09 -4.13
#